data_AF-A0A8I2YGU8-F1
#
_entry.id   AF-A0A8I2YGU8-F1
#
_cell.length_a   1.000
_cell.length_b   1.000
_cell.length_c   1.000
_cell.angle_alpha   90.00
_cell.angle_beta   90.00
_cell.angle_gamma   90.00
#
_symmetry.space_group_name_H-M   'P 1'
#
loop_
_entity.id
_entity.type
_entity.pdbx_description
1 polymer ?
#
loop_
_entity_poly.entity_id
_entity_poly.type
_entity_poly.pdbx_seq_one_letter_code
_entity_poly.pdbx_strand_id
1 'polypeptide(L)'
;MLRFFTGFPAVEQGVVKPRVAATDRRGTLSDAEIRRTIAPAVAQLRAFLDKIEAHMSPEGYVFGEKLSWADLFLYPLLADLRAIPEGEIMSPRLVGWMDKMDQLDAVEKTRAGTLSVGARPP
;
A
#
# COMPACT_ATOMS: atom_id res chain seq x y z
N MET A 1 5.27 -0.17 25.86
CA MET A 1 5.69 -1.17 24.86
C MET A 1 5.72 -0.48 23.50
N LEU A 2 6.90 -0.10 23.01
CA LEU A 2 7.03 0.55 21.70
C LEU A 2 6.86 -0.52 20.60
N ARG A 3 5.70 -0.55 19.94
CA ARG A 3 5.50 -1.34 18.72
C ARG A 3 6.20 -0.62 17.56
N PHE A 4 7.48 -0.90 17.39
CA PHE A 4 8.23 -0.51 16.20
C PHE A 4 7.79 -1.39 15.02
N PHE A 5 7.56 -0.75 13.86
CA PHE A 5 6.99 -1.26 12.59
C PHE A 5 5.46 -1.38 12.53
N THR A 6 4.77 -0.25 12.32
CA THR A 6 3.32 -0.24 12.05
C THR A 6 2.96 -0.39 10.57
N GLY A 7 3.86 -0.06 9.64
CA GLY A 7 3.51 0.05 8.22
C GLY A 7 3.18 -1.28 7.54
N PHE A 8 4.12 -2.22 7.52
CA PHE A 8 3.89 -3.53 6.91
C PHE A 8 2.70 -4.27 7.56
N PRO A 9 2.53 -4.33 8.90
CA PRO A 9 1.34 -4.94 9.49
C PRO A 9 0.03 -4.23 9.12
N ALA A 10 0.00 -2.89 9.06
CA ALA A 10 -1.21 -2.14 8.74
C ALA A 10 -1.64 -2.30 7.28
N VAL A 11 -0.69 -2.36 6.34
CA VAL A 11 -0.96 -2.49 4.91
C VAL A 11 -1.11 -3.95 4.51
N GLU A 12 -0.03 -4.73 4.65
CA GLU A 12 0.08 -6.07 4.09
C GLU A 12 -0.75 -7.10 4.88
N GLN A 13 -0.44 -7.23 6.16
CA GLN A 13 -1.07 -8.27 6.99
C GLN A 13 -2.52 -7.94 7.33
N GLY A 14 -2.83 -6.64 7.49
CA GLY A 14 -4.17 -6.17 7.85
C GLY A 14 -5.14 -6.15 6.68
N VAL A 15 -4.69 -5.74 5.48
CA VAL A 15 -5.60 -5.41 4.37
C VAL A 15 -5.24 -6.18 3.10
N VAL A 16 -4.05 -5.99 2.53
CA VAL A 16 -3.69 -6.52 1.21
C VAL A 16 -3.77 -8.05 1.17
N LYS A 17 -3.04 -8.74 2.05
CA LYS A 17 -2.96 -10.20 2.02
C LYS A 17 -4.32 -10.85 2.32
N PRO A 18 -5.08 -10.44 3.36
CA PRO A 18 -6.43 -10.96 3.57
C PRO A 18 -7.36 -10.73 2.39
N ARG A 19 -7.29 -9.55 1.75
CA ARG A 19 -8.10 -9.19 0.59
C ARG A 19 -7.80 -10.08 -0.62
N VAL A 20 -6.53 -10.24 -0.95
CA VAL A 20 -6.08 -11.08 -2.06
C VAL A 20 -6.45 -12.54 -1.79
N ALA A 21 -6.17 -13.05 -0.59
CA ALA A 21 -6.50 -14.42 -0.21
C ALA A 21 -8.02 -14.70 -0.27
N ALA A 22 -8.85 -13.75 0.14
CA ALA A 22 -10.30 -13.90 0.04
C ALA A 22 -10.80 -13.86 -1.42
N THR A 23 -10.19 -13.02 -2.25
CA THR A 23 -10.51 -12.92 -3.69
C THR A 23 -10.12 -14.20 -4.44
N ASP A 24 -8.97 -14.79 -4.11
CA ASP A 24 -8.47 -15.99 -4.76
C ASP A 24 -9.27 -17.26 -4.38
N ARG A 25 -9.95 -17.24 -3.23
CA ARG A 25 -10.90 -18.29 -2.81
C ARG A 25 -12.21 -18.17 -3.59
N ARG A 26 -12.18 -18.55 -4.87
CA ARG A 26 -13.32 -18.51 -5.80
C ARG A 26 -14.62 -19.03 -5.16
N GLY A 27 -15.68 -18.22 -5.22
CA GLY A 27 -17.05 -18.61 -4.87
C GLY A 27 -17.40 -18.53 -3.38
N THR A 28 -16.51 -18.04 -2.51
CA THR A 28 -16.77 -18.05 -1.05
C THR A 28 -17.30 -16.74 -0.47
N LEU A 29 -16.86 -15.58 -0.97
CA LEU A 29 -17.27 -14.28 -0.44
C LEU A 29 -17.48 -13.27 -1.58
N SER A 30 -18.54 -12.47 -1.45
CA SER A 30 -18.76 -11.27 -2.26
C SER A 30 -17.81 -10.14 -1.84
N ASP A 31 -17.65 -9.13 -2.71
CA ASP A 31 -16.86 -7.93 -2.43
C ASP A 31 -17.24 -7.26 -1.10
N ALA A 32 -18.54 -7.10 -0.88
CA ALA A 32 -19.09 -6.49 0.33
C ALA A 32 -18.74 -7.30 1.60
N GLU A 33 -18.74 -8.63 1.52
CA GLU A 33 -18.37 -9.49 2.64
C GLU A 33 -16.87 -9.42 2.95
N ILE A 34 -16.03 -9.33 1.92
CA ILE A 34 -14.59 -9.15 2.10
C ILE A 34 -14.32 -7.79 2.76
N ARG A 35 -14.91 -6.72 2.23
CA ARG A 35 -14.81 -5.36 2.81
C ARG A 35 -15.27 -5.33 4.27
N ARG A 36 -16.39 -5.99 4.60
CA ARG A 36 -16.88 -6.11 5.98
C ARG A 36 -15.87 -6.82 6.89
N THR A 37 -15.23 -7.86 6.40
CA THR A 37 -14.27 -8.67 7.17
C THR A 37 -13.00 -7.88 7.49
N ILE A 38 -12.50 -7.09 6.55
CA ILE A 38 -11.26 -6.31 6.72
C ILE A 38 -11.48 -4.89 7.28
N ALA A 39 -12.74 -4.45 7.47
CA ALA A 39 -13.06 -3.08 7.91
C ALA A 39 -12.30 -2.61 9.16
N PRO A 40 -12.11 -3.42 10.23
CA PRO A 40 -11.32 -3.00 11.39
C PRO A 40 -9.84 -2.72 11.05
N ALA A 41 -9.27 -3.48 10.11
CA ALA A 41 -7.91 -3.26 9.64
C ALA A 41 -7.80 -2.05 8.72
N VAL A 42 -8.83 -1.79 7.89
CA VAL A 42 -8.90 -0.57 7.07
C VAL A 42 -8.87 0.70 7.92
N ALA A 43 -9.48 0.70 9.11
CA ALA A 43 -9.37 1.82 10.04
C ALA A 43 -7.91 2.07 10.51
N GLN A 44 -7.15 1.00 10.77
CA GLN A 44 -5.73 1.10 11.13
C GLN A 44 -4.87 1.56 9.94
N LEU A 45 -5.20 1.08 8.74
CA LEU A 45 -4.57 1.51 7.51
C LEU A 45 -4.76 3.02 7.28
N ARG A 46 -5.97 3.55 7.45
CA ARG A 46 -6.24 5.00 7.35
C ARG A 46 -5.37 5.79 8.33
N ALA A 47 -5.34 5.41 9.60
CA ALA A 47 -4.50 6.08 10.59
C ALA A 47 -2.99 6.02 10.25
N PHE A 48 -2.54 4.94 9.60
CA PHE A 48 -1.17 4.84 9.11
C PHE A 48 -0.90 5.77 7.92
N LEU A 49 -1.79 5.82 6.93
CA LEU A 49 -1.68 6.71 5.77
C LEU A 49 -1.69 8.18 6.21
N ASP A 50 -2.61 8.57 7.09
CA ASP A 50 -2.69 9.93 7.66
C ASP A 50 -1.38 10.30 8.35
N LYS A 51 -0.81 9.36 9.12
CA LYS A 51 0.46 9.58 9.82
C LYS A 51 1.63 9.76 8.86
N ILE A 52 1.73 8.95 7.80
CA ILE A 52 2.78 9.12 6.80
C ILE A 52 2.63 10.48 6.13
N GLU A 53 1.43 10.79 5.64
CA GLU A 53 1.18 12.00 4.87
C GLU A 53 1.45 13.27 5.70
N ALA A 54 1.13 13.24 6.99
CA ALA A 54 1.45 14.33 7.92
C ALA A 54 2.97 14.58 8.09
N HIS A 55 3.81 13.57 7.83
CA HIS A 55 5.26 13.68 7.89
C HIS A 55 5.91 13.79 6.50
N MET A 56 5.12 13.75 5.42
CA MET A 56 5.65 13.89 4.07
C MET A 56 6.20 15.29 3.86
N SER A 57 7.36 15.38 3.19
CA SER A 57 7.88 16.66 2.70
C SER A 57 6.85 17.35 1.81
N PRO A 58 6.71 18.70 1.88
CA PRO A 58 5.75 19.43 1.04
C PRO A 58 5.97 19.19 -0.46
N GLU A 59 7.22 18.99 -0.86
CA GLU A 59 7.63 18.77 -2.24
C GLU A 59 8.62 17.60 -2.34
N GLY A 60 8.76 17.06 -3.54
CA GLY A 60 9.76 16.04 -3.81
C GLY A 60 9.28 14.62 -3.50
N TYR A 61 9.92 13.99 -2.54
CA TYR A 61 9.79 12.60 -2.11
C TYR A 61 9.32 12.56 -0.64
N VAL A 62 9.08 11.38 -0.06
CA VAL A 62 8.43 11.25 1.26
C VAL A 62 9.16 12.06 2.34
N PHE A 63 10.49 12.09 2.37
CA PHE A 63 11.26 12.84 3.38
C PHE A 63 12.21 13.90 2.81
N GLY A 64 11.90 14.46 1.63
CA GLY A 64 12.61 15.63 1.12
C GLY A 64 12.69 15.68 -0.40
N GLU A 65 13.52 16.57 -0.92
CA GLU A 65 13.64 16.79 -2.38
C GLU A 65 14.28 15.63 -3.14
N LYS A 66 15.01 14.75 -2.44
CA LYS A 66 15.80 13.66 -3.03
C LYS A 66 15.20 12.30 -2.72
N LEU A 67 15.28 11.39 -3.69
CA LEU A 67 14.93 9.99 -3.52
C LEU A 67 15.76 9.39 -2.39
N SER A 68 15.11 8.64 -1.50
CA SER A 68 15.77 8.02 -0.37
C SER A 68 15.31 6.57 -0.16
N TRP A 69 15.97 5.87 0.76
CA TRP A 69 15.54 4.54 1.19
C TRP A 69 14.14 4.51 1.78
N ALA A 70 13.66 5.63 2.34
CA ALA A 70 12.32 5.70 2.88
C ALA A 70 11.25 5.58 1.77
N ASP A 71 11.50 6.17 0.61
CA ASP A 71 10.62 6.05 -0.56
C ASP A 71 10.62 4.63 -1.09
N LEU A 72 11.82 4.06 -1.26
CA LEU A 72 12.00 2.69 -1.75
C LEU A 72 11.43 1.63 -0.79
N PHE A 73 11.32 1.95 0.50
CA PHE A 73 10.69 1.09 1.50
C PHE A 73 9.16 1.24 1.54
N LEU A 74 8.65 2.47 1.41
CA LEU A 74 7.21 2.73 1.45
C LEU A 74 6.50 2.33 0.16
N TYR A 75 7.13 2.57 -0.99
CA TYR A 75 6.49 2.44 -2.31
C TYR A 75 5.93 1.04 -2.55
N PRO A 76 6.65 -0.08 -2.29
CA PRO A 76 6.10 -1.41 -2.54
C PRO A 76 4.80 -1.69 -1.77
N LEU A 77 4.68 -1.22 -0.53
CA LEU A 77 3.47 -1.39 0.28
C LEU A 77 2.27 -0.68 -0.36
N LEU A 78 2.48 0.56 -0.80
CA LEU A 78 1.40 1.34 -1.41
C LEU A 78 1.12 0.91 -2.86
N ALA A 79 2.10 0.32 -3.55
CA ALA A 79 1.89 -0.31 -4.86
C ALA A 79 0.98 -1.53 -4.77
N ASP A 80 1.18 -2.37 -3.75
CA ASP A 80 0.33 -3.54 -3.49
C ASP A 80 -1.07 -3.13 -3.00
N LEU A 81 -1.15 -2.08 -2.17
CA LEU A 81 -2.44 -1.47 -1.80
C LEU A 81 -3.19 -0.92 -3.02
N ARG A 82 -2.49 -0.24 -3.94
CA ARG A 82 -3.07 0.30 -5.19
C ARG A 82 -3.59 -0.81 -6.12
N ALA A 83 -3.07 -2.03 -5.99
CA ALA A 83 -3.48 -3.18 -6.81
C ALA A 83 -4.81 -3.81 -6.37
N ILE A 84 -5.39 -3.39 -5.24
CA ILE A 84 -6.67 -3.88 -4.72
C ILE A 84 -7.69 -2.73 -4.59
N PRO A 85 -9.00 -3.03 -4.49
CA PRO A 85 -10.03 -1.97 -4.41
C PRO A 85 -9.87 -1.00 -3.24
N GLU A 86 -9.30 -1.46 -2.13
CA GLU A 86 -9.03 -0.65 -0.95
C GLU A 86 -7.96 0.43 -1.17
N GLY A 87 -7.25 0.41 -2.31
CA GLY A 87 -6.38 1.51 -2.73
C GLY A 87 -7.11 2.84 -2.95
N GLU A 88 -8.43 2.82 -3.12
CA GLU A 88 -9.29 4.01 -3.25
C GLU A 88 -9.20 4.98 -2.05
N ILE A 89 -8.67 4.52 -0.91
CA ILE A 89 -8.56 5.34 0.30
C ILE A 89 -7.33 6.25 0.31
N MET A 90 -6.39 6.05 -0.62
CA MET A 90 -5.20 6.89 -0.71
C MET A 90 -5.59 8.31 -1.12
N SER A 91 -4.98 9.30 -0.47
CA SER A 91 -5.21 10.71 -0.80
C SER A 91 -4.63 11.06 -2.19
N PRO A 92 -5.10 12.15 -2.82
CA PRO A 92 -4.49 12.65 -4.05
C PRO A 92 -2.98 12.92 -3.93
N ARG A 93 -2.50 13.30 -2.74
CA ARG A 93 -1.08 13.54 -2.49
C ARG A 93 -0.27 12.25 -2.52
N LEU A 94 -0.75 11.20 -1.86
CA LEU A 94 -0.12 9.88 -1.91
C LEU A 94 -0.13 9.31 -3.33
N VAL A 95 -1.24 9.48 -4.05
CA VAL A 95 -1.34 9.09 -5.47
C VAL A 95 -0.31 9.85 -6.33
N GLY A 96 -0.21 11.17 -6.19
CA GLY A 96 0.78 11.96 -6.94
C GLY A 96 2.24 11.57 -6.62
N TRP A 97 2.53 11.22 -5.36
CA TRP A 97 3.84 10.66 -5.00
C TRP A 97 4.08 9.28 -5.62
N MET A 98 3.07 8.40 -5.63
CA MET A 98 3.14 7.09 -6.29
C MET A 98 3.43 7.23 -7.79
N ASP A 99 2.75 8.17 -8.48
CA ASP A 99 2.97 8.42 -9.90
C ASP A 99 4.40 8.89 -10.18
N LYS A 100 4.98 9.68 -9.27
CA LYS A 100 6.40 10.07 -9.35
C LYS A 100 7.32 8.86 -9.16
N MET A 101 7.02 7.97 -8.23
CA MET A 101 7.80 6.75 -8.01
C MET A 101 7.71 5.79 -9.21
N ASP A 102 6.56 5.70 -9.87
CA ASP A 102 6.36 4.87 -11.07
C ASP A 102 7.25 5.28 -12.26
N GLN A 103 7.75 6.51 -12.27
CA GLN A 103 8.67 7.01 -13.31
C GLN A 103 10.12 6.58 -13.08
N LEU A 104 10.45 5.95 -11.95
CA LEU A 104 11.80 5.52 -11.64
C LEU A 104 12.15 4.22 -12.36
N ASP A 105 13.27 4.21 -13.07
CA ASP A 105 13.81 3.02 -13.75
C ASP A 105 13.99 1.82 -12.78
N ALA A 106 14.36 2.09 -11.53
CA ALA A 106 14.49 1.07 -10.49
C ALA A 106 13.15 0.39 -10.14
N VAL A 107 12.05 1.15 -10.17
CA VAL A 107 10.70 0.63 -9.93
C VAL A 107 10.27 -0.25 -11.10
N GLU A 108 10.45 0.24 -12.33
CA GLU A 108 10.06 -0.52 -13.52
C GLU A 108 10.83 -1.86 -13.63
N LYS A 109 12.14 -1.83 -13.39
CA LYS A 109 13.00 -3.03 -13.43
C LYS A 109 12.68 -4.07 -12.36
N THR A 110 11.95 -3.70 -11.30
CA THR A 110 11.62 -4.59 -10.17
C THR A 110 10.15 -4.98 -10.11
N ARG A 111 9.33 -4.48 -11.05
CA ARG A 111 7.89 -4.71 -11.08
C ARG A 111 7.50 -6.13 -11.51
N ALA A 112 8.34 -6.82 -12.29
CA ALA A 112 8.04 -8.18 -12.73
C ALA A 112 7.87 -9.13 -11.54
N GLY A 113 6.71 -9.79 -11.45
CA GLY A 113 6.42 -10.76 -10.37
C GLY A 113 5.79 -10.17 -9.11
N THR A 114 5.50 -8.86 -9.07
CA THR A 114 4.80 -8.22 -7.93
C THR A 114 3.28 -8.31 -8.06
N LEU A 115 2.55 -8.07 -6.96
CA LEU A 115 1.09 -8.02 -6.97
C LEU A 115 0.56 -6.92 -7.90
N SER A 116 1.29 -5.80 -8.05
CA SER A 116 0.90 -4.69 -8.94
C SER A 116 0.75 -5.08 -10.42
N VAL A 117 1.33 -6.20 -10.85
CA VAL A 117 1.13 -6.78 -12.20
C VAL A 117 0.28 -8.04 -12.21
N GLY A 118 -0.45 -8.29 -11.12
CA GLY A 118 -1.37 -9.41 -10.97
C GLY A 118 -0.73 -10.71 -10.49
N ALA A 119 0.56 -10.71 -10.12
CA ALA A 119 1.22 -11.90 -9.58
C ALA A 119 0.71 -12.25 -8.16
N ARG A 120 1.16 -13.40 -7.65
CA ARG A 120 0.97 -13.87 -6.26
C ARG A 120 2.34 -14.22 -5.69
N PRO A 121 3.13 -13.22 -5.22
CA PRO A 121 4.42 -13.50 -4.62
C PRO A 121 4.25 -14.39 -3.37
N PRO A 122 5.22 -15.29 -3.10
CA PRO A 122 5.14 -16.28 -2.02
C PRO A 122 5.09 -15.66 -0.62
#